data_AF-A0A351JPK2-F1
#
_entry.id   AF-A0A351JPK2-F1
#
_cell.length_a   1.000
_cell.length_b   1.000
_cell.length_c   1.000
_cell.angle_alpha   90.00
_cell.angle_beta   90.00
_cell.angle_gamma   90.00
#
_symmetry.space_group_name_H-M   'P 1'
#
loop_
_entity.id
_entity.type
_entity.pdbx_description
1 polymer ?
#
loop_
_entity_poly.entity_id
_entity_poly.type
_entity_poly.pdbx_seq_one_letter_code
_entity_poly.pdbx_strand_id
1 'polypeptide(L)'
;MFEMLTRPPKQSPIGSYSLDVISLPEECDWEKYLPVEIRYIFQKEPAYKEKMRTILQNGKAIGVRTVLRTPENILKAIHTISVHSQHNYIINWLPKLLKEKHLPIFTKDDHKRAKHHHEDLDKAMDIILKDRLKFKRIVLIDEENIGITLQEQQFVSELSEIIYPIAVDYSVFRVIIDNAQERTRIAQSIIKALLIIGPAAHFLEKFVSGLGKIFAASADDLLGESAELMALRGSGFSWRELAKRGKVLIPVFALATWGAFSVEGLIHENKLILAGIVFGLSAVALSLTTAIQSIFMYKKNATILAKEGKMPTATKKALFKISFIQDFTNPARLGLIIGALMAPLMGIIGSLLGVMDNGWVLATIGSTESIVAGVTVISAGHINEWRFRKKIKKMMTR
;
A
#
# COMPACT_ATOMS: atom_id res chain seq x y z
N MET A 1 -8.76 -15.22 23.37
CA MET A 1 -7.72 -14.88 22.36
C MET A 1 -7.90 -15.64 21.04
N PHE A 2 -8.35 -16.92 21.07
CA PHE A 2 -8.68 -17.70 19.86
C PHE A 2 -9.92 -17.22 19.07
N GLU A 3 -10.86 -16.50 19.69
CA GLU A 3 -12.06 -15.98 19.00
C GLU A 3 -11.78 -14.88 17.96
N MET A 4 -10.66 -14.17 18.03
CA MET A 4 -10.26 -13.22 16.98
C MET A 4 -9.76 -13.93 15.72
N LEU A 5 -9.40 -15.22 15.81
CA LEU A 5 -8.75 -16.00 14.76
C LEU A 5 -9.73 -16.78 13.87
N THR A 6 -10.93 -17.07 14.37
CA THR A 6 -11.97 -17.84 13.66
C THR A 6 -13.16 -16.99 13.20
N ARG A 7 -13.22 -15.71 13.58
CA ARG A 7 -14.27 -14.82 13.09
C ARG A 7 -14.08 -14.58 11.60
N PRO A 8 -15.14 -14.77 10.78
CA PRO A 8 -15.11 -14.30 9.40
C PRO A 8 -14.73 -12.81 9.40
N PRO A 9 -13.97 -12.35 8.39
CA PRO A 9 -13.54 -10.95 8.33
C PRO A 9 -14.77 -10.04 8.49
N LYS A 10 -14.69 -9.05 9.39
CA LYS A 10 -15.80 -8.12 9.70
C LYS A 10 -16.32 -7.37 8.47
N GLN A 11 -15.58 -7.38 7.37
CA GLN A 11 -15.92 -6.73 6.12
C GLN A 11 -15.67 -7.71 4.97
N SER A 12 -16.60 -7.73 4.00
CA SER A 12 -16.43 -8.49 2.77
C SER A 12 -15.12 -8.07 2.08
N PRO A 13 -14.27 -9.03 1.65
CA PRO A 13 -13.10 -8.71 0.84
C PRO A 13 -13.49 -8.12 -0.52
N ILE A 14 -14.73 -8.35 -0.96
CA ILE A 14 -15.30 -7.91 -2.23
C ILE A 14 -16.17 -6.68 -1.94
N GLY A 15 -15.63 -5.49 -2.20
CA GLY A 15 -16.41 -4.25 -2.31
C GLY A 15 -16.97 -3.68 -1.00
N SER A 16 -16.15 -3.46 0.01
CA SER A 16 -16.52 -2.75 1.23
C SER A 16 -16.61 -1.22 1.01
N TYR A 17 -17.69 -0.59 1.49
CA TYR A 17 -17.83 0.87 1.53
C TYR A 17 -18.28 1.34 2.92
N SER A 18 -17.90 2.57 3.25
CA SER A 18 -18.46 3.37 4.35
C SER A 18 -19.56 4.26 3.82
N LEU A 19 -20.56 4.54 4.64
CA LEU A 19 -21.66 5.44 4.33
C LEU A 19 -21.86 6.38 5.51
N ASP A 20 -21.49 7.64 5.34
CA ASP A 20 -21.78 8.69 6.33
C ASP A 20 -23.12 9.31 5.94
N VAL A 21 -24.14 9.19 6.80
CA VAL A 21 -25.53 9.53 6.48
C VAL A 21 -25.96 10.80 7.22
N ILE A 22 -26.72 11.63 6.52
CA ILE A 22 -27.50 12.73 7.07
C ILE A 22 -28.96 12.39 6.79
N SER A 23 -29.76 12.26 7.84
CA SER A 23 -31.18 11.89 7.74
C SER A 23 -32.10 12.99 8.26
N LEU A 24 -31.62 13.87 9.13
CA LEU A 24 -32.47 14.87 9.76
C LEU A 24 -32.26 16.27 9.17
N PRO A 25 -33.33 17.03 8.86
CA PRO A 25 -33.25 18.40 8.36
C PRO A 25 -32.37 19.35 9.20
N GLU A 26 -32.36 19.16 10.52
CA GLU A 26 -31.61 19.97 11.48
C GLU A 26 -30.10 19.73 11.39
N GLU A 27 -29.67 18.57 10.93
CA GLU A 27 -28.24 18.25 10.77
C GLU A 27 -27.58 19.17 9.72
N CYS A 28 -28.35 19.71 8.77
CA CYS A 28 -27.86 20.70 7.81
C CYS A 28 -27.34 21.99 8.48
N ASP A 29 -27.79 22.30 9.70
CA ASP A 29 -27.33 23.46 10.47
C ASP A 29 -26.12 23.14 11.36
N TRP A 30 -25.81 21.86 11.53
CA TRP A 30 -24.77 21.38 12.44
C TRP A 30 -23.44 21.15 11.71
N GLU A 31 -22.85 22.24 11.20
CA GLU A 31 -21.68 22.19 10.32
C GLU A 31 -20.50 21.34 10.86
N LYS A 32 -20.32 21.30 12.18
CA LYS A 32 -19.26 20.51 12.83
C LYS A 32 -19.43 18.99 12.62
N TYR A 33 -20.66 18.51 12.55
CA TYR A 33 -21.00 17.09 12.50
C TYR A 33 -21.27 16.58 11.09
N LEU A 34 -21.46 17.50 10.12
CA LEU A 34 -21.61 17.15 8.73
C LEU A 34 -20.33 16.51 8.14
N PRO A 35 -20.47 15.52 7.25
CA PRO A 35 -19.37 15.03 6.42
C PRO A 35 -18.68 16.18 5.69
N VAL A 36 -17.36 16.09 5.57
CA VAL A 36 -16.51 17.19 5.06
C VAL A 36 -16.86 17.53 3.60
N GLU A 37 -17.37 16.56 2.86
CA GLU A 37 -17.88 16.67 1.49
C GLU A 37 -19.13 17.55 1.44
N ILE A 38 -20.09 17.31 2.34
CA ILE A 38 -21.35 18.07 2.39
C ILE A 38 -21.07 19.50 2.84
N ARG A 39 -20.17 19.70 3.80
CA ARG A 39 -19.72 21.05 4.19
C ARG A 39 -19.11 21.80 3.01
N TYR A 40 -18.28 21.13 2.22
CA TYR A 40 -17.68 21.72 1.02
C TYR A 40 -18.73 22.08 -0.03
N ILE A 41 -19.73 21.23 -0.24
CA ILE A 41 -20.88 21.52 -1.12
C ILE A 41 -21.61 22.76 -0.65
N PHE A 42 -21.99 22.84 0.63
CA PHE A 42 -22.73 23.99 1.18
C PHE A 42 -21.94 25.29 1.06
N GLN A 43 -20.61 25.23 1.16
CA GLN A 43 -19.78 26.40 0.96
C GLN A 43 -19.71 26.84 -0.51
N LYS A 44 -19.68 25.88 -1.45
CA LYS A 44 -19.66 26.18 -2.89
C LYS A 44 -21.00 26.68 -3.40
N GLU A 45 -22.07 26.04 -2.97
CA GLU A 45 -23.44 26.36 -3.37
C GLU A 45 -24.37 26.37 -2.14
N PRO A 46 -24.48 27.50 -1.44
CA PRO A 46 -25.30 27.61 -0.22
C PRO A 46 -26.77 27.28 -0.45
N ALA A 47 -27.29 27.51 -1.66
CA ALA A 47 -28.66 27.18 -2.05
C ALA A 47 -28.96 25.68 -1.97
N TYR A 48 -27.94 24.81 -2.07
CA TYR A 48 -28.13 23.36 -1.97
C TYR A 48 -28.45 22.89 -0.57
N LYS A 49 -28.16 23.71 0.46
CA LYS A 49 -28.55 23.42 1.83
C LYS A 49 -30.07 23.30 1.98
N GLU A 50 -30.82 24.26 1.42
CA GLU A 50 -32.28 24.24 1.50
C GLU A 50 -32.88 23.11 0.67
N LYS A 51 -32.33 22.84 -0.52
CA LYS A 51 -32.76 21.69 -1.34
C LYS A 51 -32.52 20.36 -0.63
N MET A 52 -31.35 20.19 0.01
CA MET A 52 -31.08 19.00 0.83
C MET A 52 -32.08 18.91 1.98
N ARG A 53 -32.35 20.01 2.69
CA ARG A 53 -33.33 20.03 3.78
C ARG A 53 -34.72 19.56 3.34
N THR A 54 -35.21 20.02 2.18
CA THR A 54 -36.50 19.55 1.63
C THR A 54 -36.50 18.05 1.35
N ILE A 55 -35.40 17.51 0.81
CA ILE A 55 -35.28 16.06 0.58
C ILE A 55 -35.31 15.30 1.90
N LEU A 56 -34.60 15.79 2.93
CA LEU A 56 -34.59 15.15 4.26
C LEU A 56 -35.97 15.18 4.94
N GLN A 57 -36.73 16.26 4.77
CA GLN A 57 -38.11 16.37 5.28
C GLN A 57 -39.07 15.38 4.62
N ASN A 58 -38.76 14.90 3.42
CA ASN A 58 -39.59 13.97 2.66
C ASN A 58 -39.26 12.49 2.94
N GLY A 59 -38.73 12.17 4.13
CA GLY A 59 -38.47 10.78 4.54
C GLY A 59 -37.28 10.12 3.84
N LYS A 60 -36.30 10.91 3.39
CA LYS A 60 -35.11 10.45 2.68
C LYS A 60 -33.85 10.90 3.40
N ALA A 61 -32.75 10.18 3.18
CA ALA A 61 -31.45 10.55 3.70
C ALA A 61 -30.42 10.72 2.59
N ILE A 62 -29.41 11.54 2.84
CA ILE A 62 -28.29 11.78 1.93
C ILE A 62 -27.04 11.17 2.54
N GLY A 63 -26.41 10.26 1.79
CA GLY A 63 -25.22 9.54 2.20
C GLY A 63 -23.98 9.93 1.40
N VAL A 64 -22.84 10.03 2.07
CA VAL A 64 -21.52 10.06 1.42
C VAL A 64 -20.98 8.64 1.38
N ARG A 65 -21.07 7.99 0.21
CA ARG A 65 -20.56 6.64 0.00
C ARG A 65 -19.07 6.69 -0.33
N THR A 66 -18.24 6.10 0.51
CA THR A 66 -16.78 6.00 0.33
C THR A 66 -16.35 4.55 0.24
N VAL A 67 -15.75 4.15 -0.89
CA VAL A 67 -15.17 2.82 -1.08
C VAL A 67 -13.91 2.69 -0.24
N LEU A 68 -13.89 1.67 0.61
CA LEU A 68 -12.76 1.39 1.52
C LEU A 68 -11.69 0.53 0.86
N ARG A 69 -12.08 -0.28 -0.14
CA ARG A 69 -11.18 -1.14 -0.92
C ARG A 69 -11.56 -1.10 -2.39
N THR A 70 -10.57 -0.88 -3.24
CA THR A 70 -10.68 -0.88 -4.69
C THR A 70 -11.30 -2.19 -5.18
N PRO A 71 -12.37 -2.14 -5.99
CA PRO A 71 -12.96 -3.33 -6.58
C PRO A 71 -11.94 -4.20 -7.33
N GLU A 72 -12.00 -5.52 -7.14
CA GLU A 72 -11.03 -6.46 -7.72
C GLU A 72 -10.97 -6.40 -9.24
N ASN A 73 -12.09 -6.13 -9.92
CA ASN A 73 -12.14 -5.97 -11.37
C ASN A 73 -11.26 -4.79 -11.84
N ILE A 74 -11.24 -3.68 -11.10
CA ILE A 74 -10.37 -2.54 -11.39
C ILE A 74 -8.91 -2.90 -11.12
N LEU A 75 -8.62 -3.59 -10.02
CA LEU A 75 -7.25 -4.02 -9.71
C LEU A 75 -6.71 -4.99 -10.78
N LYS A 76 -7.52 -5.94 -11.24
CA LYS A 76 -7.18 -6.86 -12.33
C LYS A 76 -6.92 -6.10 -13.63
N ALA A 77 -7.79 -5.17 -14.00
CA ALA A 77 -7.60 -4.34 -15.19
C ALA A 77 -6.30 -3.53 -15.15
N ILE A 78 -5.98 -2.94 -13.99
CA ILE A 78 -4.71 -2.21 -13.80
C ILE A 78 -3.52 -3.16 -13.91
N HIS A 79 -3.62 -4.35 -13.33
CA HIS A 79 -2.59 -5.37 -13.42
C HIS A 79 -2.32 -5.78 -14.87
N THR A 80 -3.37 -6.11 -15.64
CA THR A 80 -3.30 -6.44 -17.07
C THR A 80 -2.56 -5.37 -17.88
N ILE A 81 -2.95 -4.09 -17.74
CA ILE A 81 -2.29 -2.98 -18.44
C ILE A 81 -0.84 -2.83 -17.99
N SER A 82 -0.60 -2.92 -16.68
CA SER A 82 0.73 -2.74 -16.09
C SER A 82 1.72 -3.79 -16.58
N VAL A 83 1.33 -5.06 -16.59
CA VAL A 83 2.18 -6.20 -16.95
C VAL A 83 2.37 -6.31 -18.46
N HIS A 84 1.28 -6.18 -19.24
CA HIS A 84 1.35 -6.48 -20.67
C HIS A 84 1.77 -5.31 -21.55
N SER A 85 1.62 -4.06 -21.08
CA SER A 85 1.99 -2.87 -21.86
C SER A 85 2.95 -1.93 -21.14
N GLN A 86 2.82 -1.76 -19.82
CA GLN A 86 3.48 -0.66 -19.11
C GLN A 86 4.69 -1.10 -18.28
N HIS A 87 5.28 -2.27 -18.57
CA HIS A 87 6.50 -2.79 -17.91
C HIS A 87 6.46 -2.66 -16.37
N ASN A 88 5.31 -2.98 -15.78
CA ASN A 88 5.03 -2.98 -14.34
C ASN A 88 4.97 -1.58 -13.70
N TYR A 89 4.90 -0.52 -14.50
CA TYR A 89 4.64 0.84 -14.02
C TYR A 89 3.14 1.13 -13.94
N ILE A 90 2.78 1.98 -12.97
CA ILE A 90 1.43 2.54 -12.83
C ILE A 90 1.46 4.07 -12.74
N ILE A 91 2.51 4.66 -12.15
CA ILE A 91 2.53 6.12 -11.87
C ILE A 91 2.55 7.00 -13.11
N ASN A 92 3.02 6.48 -14.24
CA ASN A 92 3.18 7.24 -15.48
C ASN A 92 1.86 7.45 -16.24
N TRP A 93 0.90 6.53 -16.08
CA TRP A 93 -0.35 6.52 -16.84
C TRP A 93 -1.59 6.53 -15.96
N LEU A 94 -1.63 5.78 -14.84
CA LEU A 94 -2.85 5.59 -14.05
C LEU A 94 -3.37 6.89 -13.43
N PRO A 95 -2.54 7.75 -12.80
CA PRO A 95 -3.02 9.04 -12.32
C PRO A 95 -3.59 9.92 -13.42
N LYS A 96 -2.99 9.93 -14.61
CA LYS A 96 -3.45 10.72 -15.76
C LYS A 96 -4.75 10.17 -16.34
N LEU A 97 -4.89 8.84 -16.41
CA LEU A 97 -6.11 8.18 -16.84
C LEU A 97 -7.28 8.50 -15.91
N LEU A 98 -7.05 8.42 -14.59
CA LEU A 98 -8.10 8.67 -13.60
C LEU A 98 -8.51 10.15 -13.53
N LYS A 99 -7.54 11.09 -13.65
CA LYS A 99 -7.77 12.54 -13.56
C LYS A 99 -8.25 13.17 -14.85
N GLU A 100 -7.53 12.93 -15.94
CA GLU A 100 -7.64 13.67 -17.19
C GLU A 100 -8.26 12.82 -18.31
N LYS A 101 -8.56 11.54 -18.04
CA LYS A 101 -8.94 10.54 -19.05
C LYS A 101 -7.90 10.38 -20.15
N HIS A 102 -6.64 10.76 -19.87
CA HIS A 102 -5.56 10.58 -20.83
C HIS A 102 -5.23 9.08 -20.93
N LEU A 103 -5.39 8.53 -22.14
CA LEU A 103 -5.26 7.11 -22.37
C LEU A 103 -3.78 6.69 -22.37
N PRO A 104 -3.43 5.55 -21.75
CA PRO A 104 -2.11 4.96 -21.93
C PRO A 104 -1.86 4.59 -23.39
N ILE A 105 -0.60 4.67 -23.83
CA ILE A 105 -0.21 4.30 -25.19
C ILE A 105 0.02 2.78 -25.24
N PHE A 106 -0.72 2.10 -26.11
CA PHE A 106 -0.57 0.67 -26.41
C PHE A 106 0.05 0.46 -27.79
N THR A 107 1.01 -0.46 -27.88
CA THR A 107 1.61 -0.87 -29.15
C THR A 107 0.96 -2.15 -29.67
N LYS A 108 1.13 -2.45 -30.97
CA LYS A 108 0.64 -3.70 -31.56
C LYS A 108 1.19 -4.95 -30.85
N ASP A 109 2.42 -4.88 -30.38
CA ASP A 109 3.06 -5.99 -29.67
C ASP A 109 2.51 -6.16 -28.25
N ASP A 110 2.07 -5.07 -27.60
CA ASP A 110 1.37 -5.15 -26.31
C ASP A 110 0.05 -5.93 -26.44
N HIS A 111 -0.75 -5.61 -27.48
CA HIS A 111 -2.00 -6.33 -27.74
C HIS A 111 -1.76 -7.81 -28.05
N LYS A 112 -0.71 -8.14 -28.83
CA LYS A 112 -0.34 -9.54 -29.10
C LYS A 112 0.03 -10.26 -27.80
N ARG A 113 0.82 -9.61 -26.94
CA ARG A 113 1.22 -10.16 -25.64
C ARG A 113 0.02 -10.42 -24.74
N ALA A 114 -0.89 -9.44 -24.59
CA ALA A 114 -2.10 -9.61 -23.79
C ALA A 114 -2.98 -10.75 -24.33
N LYS A 115 -3.19 -10.81 -25.66
CA LYS A 115 -3.98 -11.88 -26.29
C LYS A 115 -3.39 -13.28 -26.09
N HIS A 116 -2.06 -13.42 -26.10
CA HIS A 116 -1.40 -14.69 -25.78
C HIS A 116 -1.73 -15.19 -24.37
N HIS A 117 -2.08 -14.29 -23.44
CA HIS A 117 -2.49 -14.61 -22.09
C HIS A 117 -4.02 -14.62 -21.89
N HIS A 118 -4.80 -14.57 -22.98
CA HIS A 118 -6.26 -14.46 -22.95
C HIS A 118 -6.79 -13.20 -22.24
N GLU A 119 -6.00 -12.12 -22.25
CA GLU A 119 -6.36 -10.83 -21.69
C GLU A 119 -6.55 -9.77 -22.79
N ASP A 120 -7.32 -8.72 -22.48
CA ASP A 120 -7.66 -7.64 -23.40
C ASP A 120 -7.39 -6.28 -22.75
N LEU A 121 -6.47 -5.51 -23.36
CA LEU A 121 -6.05 -4.19 -22.89
C LEU A 121 -7.16 -3.14 -23.02
N ASP A 122 -7.95 -3.19 -24.07
CA ASP A 122 -9.01 -2.21 -24.34
C ASP A 122 -10.16 -2.43 -23.35
N LYS A 123 -10.54 -3.70 -23.15
CA LYS A 123 -11.52 -4.06 -22.13
C LYS A 123 -11.06 -3.69 -20.72
N ALA A 124 -9.79 -3.89 -20.40
CA ALA A 124 -9.22 -3.48 -19.12
C ALA A 124 -9.31 -1.96 -18.93
N MET A 125 -8.98 -1.18 -19.97
CA MET A 125 -9.08 0.27 -19.95
C MET A 125 -10.53 0.74 -19.74
N ASP A 126 -11.50 0.13 -20.43
CA ASP A 126 -12.92 0.45 -20.30
C ASP A 126 -13.45 0.19 -18.88
N ILE A 127 -13.03 -0.91 -18.25
CA ILE A 127 -13.39 -1.20 -16.85
C ILE A 127 -12.92 -0.08 -15.92
N ILE A 128 -11.65 0.36 -16.07
CA ILE A 128 -11.10 1.45 -15.25
C ILE A 128 -11.87 2.75 -15.49
N LEU A 129 -12.09 3.11 -16.76
CA LEU A 129 -12.79 4.34 -17.11
C LEU A 129 -14.25 4.35 -16.64
N LYS A 130 -14.95 3.22 -16.72
CA LYS A 130 -16.34 3.09 -16.27
C LYS A 130 -16.47 3.23 -14.75
N ASP A 131 -15.55 2.62 -14.00
CA ASP A 131 -15.69 2.51 -12.55
C ASP A 131 -14.88 3.54 -11.75
N ARG A 132 -14.05 4.39 -12.39
CA ARG A 132 -13.20 5.39 -11.73
C ARG A 132 -13.93 6.37 -10.79
N LEU A 133 -15.24 6.54 -10.98
CA LEU A 133 -16.09 7.47 -10.22
C LEU A 133 -16.85 6.82 -9.06
N LYS A 134 -16.77 5.49 -8.94
CA LYS A 134 -17.53 4.75 -7.94
C LYS A 134 -16.91 4.79 -6.54
N PHE A 135 -15.71 5.37 -6.40
CA PHE A 135 -14.93 5.36 -5.17
C PHE A 135 -15.47 6.32 -4.11
N LYS A 136 -15.98 7.47 -4.52
CA LYS A 136 -16.56 8.44 -3.60
C LYS A 136 -17.67 9.21 -4.29
N ARG A 137 -18.90 9.07 -3.81
CA ARG A 137 -20.09 9.66 -4.43
C ARG A 137 -21.15 9.99 -3.38
N ILE A 138 -21.99 10.97 -3.69
CA ILE A 138 -23.21 11.22 -2.93
C ILE A 138 -24.26 10.20 -3.39
N VAL A 139 -25.02 9.65 -2.44
CA VAL A 139 -26.12 8.73 -2.70
C VAL A 139 -27.36 9.20 -1.95
N LEU A 140 -28.51 8.89 -2.52
CA LEU A 140 -29.78 9.02 -1.85
C LEU A 140 -30.15 7.70 -1.20
N ILE A 141 -30.74 7.78 -0.03
CA ILE A 141 -31.26 6.65 0.74
C ILE A 141 -32.73 6.96 0.96
N ASP A 142 -33.59 6.04 0.55
CA ASP A 142 -35.03 6.13 0.79
C ASP A 142 -35.31 5.43 2.11
N GLU A 143 -35.56 6.19 3.19
CA GLU A 143 -35.75 5.63 4.53
C GLU A 143 -37.19 5.16 4.74
N GLU A 144 -38.15 5.83 4.09
CA GLU A 144 -39.58 5.55 4.23
C GLU A 144 -40.19 4.74 3.06
N ASN A 145 -39.36 4.30 2.10
CA ASN A 145 -39.78 3.57 0.90
C ASN A 145 -40.79 4.33 0.02
N ILE A 146 -40.67 5.66 -0.03
CA ILE A 146 -41.57 6.54 -0.79
C ILE A 146 -41.24 6.50 -2.30
N GLY A 147 -40.04 6.07 -2.65
CA GLY A 147 -39.48 6.09 -3.99
C GLY A 147 -38.69 7.37 -4.27
N ILE A 148 -37.74 7.24 -5.20
CA ILE A 148 -36.84 8.31 -5.62
C ILE A 148 -37.31 8.89 -6.94
N THR A 149 -37.57 10.20 -6.97
CA THR A 149 -37.97 10.93 -8.17
C THR A 149 -36.77 11.26 -9.08
N LEU A 150 -37.04 11.55 -10.36
CA LEU A 150 -35.99 11.94 -11.31
C LEU A 150 -35.27 13.23 -10.89
N GLN A 151 -35.99 14.20 -10.33
CA GLN A 151 -35.43 15.46 -9.86
C GLN A 151 -34.44 15.24 -8.70
N GLU A 152 -34.76 14.33 -7.78
CA GLU A 152 -33.87 13.96 -6.67
C GLU A 152 -32.62 13.22 -7.18
N GLN A 153 -32.75 12.36 -8.20
CA GLN A 153 -31.59 11.71 -8.84
C GLN A 153 -30.68 12.71 -9.54
N GLN A 154 -31.26 13.69 -10.24
CA GLN A 154 -30.52 14.76 -10.90
C GLN A 154 -29.78 15.58 -9.86
N PHE A 155 -30.45 16.01 -8.79
CA PHE A 155 -29.82 16.76 -7.70
C PHE A 155 -28.65 15.99 -7.06
N VAL A 156 -28.81 14.71 -6.75
CA VAL A 156 -27.70 13.90 -6.19
C VAL A 156 -26.55 13.73 -7.17
N SER A 157 -26.83 13.74 -8.48
CA SER A 157 -25.80 13.75 -9.51
C SER A 157 -25.04 15.09 -9.52
N GLU A 158 -25.74 16.23 -9.44
CA GLU A 158 -25.15 17.57 -9.31
C GLU A 158 -24.25 17.67 -8.06
N LEU A 159 -24.73 17.18 -6.91
CA LEU A 159 -23.93 17.11 -5.67
C LEU A 159 -22.64 16.28 -5.86
N SER A 160 -22.75 15.17 -6.59
CA SER A 160 -21.59 14.30 -6.88
C SER A 160 -20.59 14.97 -7.84
N GLU A 161 -21.04 15.81 -8.76
CA GLU A 161 -20.18 16.56 -9.67
C GLU A 161 -19.33 17.62 -8.95
N ILE A 162 -19.89 18.28 -7.92
CA ILE A 162 -19.14 19.26 -7.11
C ILE A 162 -17.93 18.61 -6.42
N ILE A 163 -18.10 17.40 -5.89
CA ILE A 163 -17.02 16.69 -5.19
C ILE A 163 -16.08 15.94 -6.14
N TYR A 164 -16.44 15.80 -7.42
CA TYR A 164 -15.72 14.99 -8.41
C TYR A 164 -14.22 15.29 -8.48
N PRO A 165 -13.76 16.56 -8.62
CA PRO A 165 -12.33 16.83 -8.77
C PRO A 165 -11.51 16.37 -7.55
N ILE A 166 -12.13 16.33 -6.37
CA ILE A 166 -11.50 15.92 -5.11
C ILE A 166 -11.62 14.40 -4.92
N ALA A 167 -12.77 13.83 -5.27
CA ALA A 167 -13.03 12.39 -5.24
C ALA A 167 -12.06 11.61 -6.13
N VAL A 168 -11.71 12.15 -7.30
CA VAL A 168 -10.75 11.50 -8.21
C VAL A 168 -9.35 11.38 -7.60
N ASP A 169 -8.88 12.38 -6.86
CA ASP A 169 -7.60 12.26 -6.16
C ASP A 169 -7.63 11.16 -5.11
N TYR A 170 -8.74 11.05 -4.37
CA TYR A 170 -8.96 9.95 -3.44
C TYR A 170 -8.90 8.60 -4.14
N SER A 171 -9.58 8.46 -5.29
CA SER A 171 -9.55 7.25 -6.12
C SER A 171 -8.13 6.89 -6.52
N VAL A 172 -7.34 7.84 -7.03
CA VAL A 172 -5.96 7.59 -7.45
C VAL A 172 -5.12 7.04 -6.31
N PHE A 173 -5.13 7.70 -5.15
CA PHE A 173 -4.35 7.23 -4.00
C PHE A 173 -4.85 5.88 -3.47
N ARG A 174 -6.17 5.70 -3.37
CA ARG A 174 -6.77 4.45 -2.91
C ARG A 174 -6.39 3.29 -3.81
N VAL A 175 -6.53 3.46 -5.12
CA VAL A 175 -6.19 2.44 -6.13
C VAL A 175 -4.70 2.09 -6.07
N ILE A 176 -3.82 3.07 -5.95
CA ILE A 176 -2.38 2.83 -5.84
C ILE A 176 -2.06 2.03 -4.57
N ILE A 177 -2.63 2.42 -3.42
CA ILE A 177 -2.42 1.74 -2.14
C ILE A 177 -2.97 0.31 -2.19
N ASP A 178 -4.19 0.11 -2.67
CA ASP A 178 -4.82 -1.20 -2.67
C ASP A 178 -4.17 -2.16 -3.68
N ASN A 179 -3.75 -1.64 -4.85
CA ASN A 179 -2.93 -2.40 -5.81
C ASN A 179 -1.59 -2.83 -5.20
N ALA A 180 -1.01 -2.01 -4.32
CA ALA A 180 0.18 -2.39 -3.56
C ALA A 180 -0.12 -3.40 -2.44
N GLN A 181 -1.24 -3.25 -1.74
CA GLN A 181 -1.66 -4.14 -0.63
C GLN A 181 -2.01 -5.55 -1.11
N GLU A 182 -2.71 -5.73 -2.24
CA GLU A 182 -2.94 -7.07 -2.83
C GLU A 182 -1.62 -7.81 -3.08
N ARG A 183 -0.58 -7.06 -3.45
CA ARG A 183 0.75 -7.59 -3.72
C ARG A 183 1.55 -7.87 -2.44
N THR A 184 1.06 -7.45 -1.26
CA THR A 184 1.81 -7.50 0.01
C THR A 184 0.99 -8.04 1.19
N ARG A 185 0.36 -9.22 1.06
CA ARG A 185 -0.24 -10.01 2.18
C ARG A 185 0.73 -10.44 3.30
N ILE A 186 1.94 -9.88 3.27
CA ILE A 186 3.16 -10.26 3.94
C ILE A 186 3.18 -9.76 5.40
N ALA A 187 2.60 -8.59 5.67
CA ALA A 187 2.65 -7.99 7.02
C ALA A 187 1.90 -8.82 8.08
N GLN A 188 0.78 -9.45 7.73
CA GLN A 188 0.01 -10.26 8.68
C GLN A 188 0.62 -11.65 8.92
N SER A 189 1.34 -12.22 7.94
CA SER A 189 2.06 -13.48 8.13
C SER A 189 3.29 -13.32 9.02
N ILE A 190 3.96 -12.16 8.97
CA ILE A 190 5.19 -11.94 9.74
C ILE A 190 4.90 -11.74 11.24
N ILE A 191 3.86 -11.00 11.62
CA ILE A 191 3.45 -10.90 13.04
C ILE A 191 3.09 -12.29 13.60
N LYS A 192 2.51 -13.17 12.78
CA LYS A 192 2.25 -14.57 13.17
C LYS A 192 3.54 -15.39 13.24
N ALA A 193 4.51 -15.13 12.37
CA ALA A 193 5.81 -15.79 12.40
C ALA A 193 6.61 -15.43 13.65
N LEU A 194 6.51 -14.20 14.17
CA LEU A 194 7.16 -13.78 15.42
C LEU A 194 6.78 -14.63 16.64
N LEU A 195 5.53 -15.12 16.71
CA LEU A 195 5.08 -16.03 17.76
C LEU A 195 5.78 -17.40 17.73
N ILE A 196 6.38 -17.77 16.59
CA ILE A 196 7.12 -19.01 16.40
C ILE A 196 8.63 -18.73 16.48
N ILE A 197 9.09 -17.64 15.87
CA ILE A 197 10.51 -17.25 15.81
C ILE A 197 11.03 -16.93 17.21
N GLY A 198 10.29 -16.19 18.04
CA GLY A 198 10.70 -15.83 19.40
C GLY A 198 11.02 -17.03 20.30
N PRO A 199 10.08 -17.98 20.48
CA PRO A 199 10.34 -19.20 21.25
C PRO A 199 11.47 -20.05 20.69
N ALA A 200 11.53 -20.22 19.36
CA ALA A 200 12.57 -21.02 18.72
C ALA A 200 13.96 -20.38 18.86
N ALA A 201 14.08 -19.08 18.64
CA ALA A 201 15.31 -18.34 18.88
C ALA A 201 15.72 -18.42 20.35
N HIS A 202 14.77 -18.30 21.28
CA HIS A 202 15.06 -18.36 22.72
C HIS A 202 15.55 -19.74 23.16
N PHE A 203 14.96 -20.79 22.60
CA PHE A 203 15.43 -22.15 22.81
C PHE A 203 16.83 -22.34 22.23
N LEU A 204 17.05 -21.97 20.96
CA LEU A 204 18.35 -22.14 20.30
C LEU A 204 19.48 -21.37 21.00
N GLU A 205 19.22 -20.15 21.46
CA GLU A 205 20.18 -19.35 22.21
C GLU A 205 20.60 -20.00 23.54
N LYS A 206 19.68 -20.72 24.19
CA LYS A 206 19.97 -21.46 25.42
C LYS A 206 20.80 -22.73 25.20
N PHE A 207 20.72 -23.35 24.03
CA PHE A 207 21.47 -24.56 23.72
C PHE A 207 22.89 -24.24 23.27
N VAL A 208 23.05 -23.26 22.39
CA VAL A 208 24.36 -22.79 21.92
C VAL A 208 24.27 -21.28 21.72
N SER A 209 25.09 -20.54 22.46
CA SER A 209 25.16 -19.09 22.32
C SER A 209 25.43 -18.69 20.87
N GLY A 210 24.67 -17.73 20.36
CA GLY A 210 24.73 -17.27 18.98
C GLY A 210 23.85 -18.01 17.96
N LEU A 211 23.36 -19.23 18.25
CA LEU A 211 22.45 -19.92 17.32
C LEU A 211 21.07 -19.25 17.27
N GLY A 212 20.57 -18.74 18.40
CA GLY A 212 19.33 -17.96 18.43
C GLY A 212 19.47 -16.64 17.69
N LYS A 213 20.65 -16.00 17.77
CA LYS A 213 21.00 -14.80 16.99
C LYS A 213 20.99 -15.06 15.48
N ILE A 214 21.63 -16.14 15.01
CA ILE A 214 21.59 -16.54 13.59
C ILE A 214 20.14 -16.82 13.15
N PHE A 215 19.41 -17.61 13.93
CA PHE A 215 18.05 -18.00 13.59
C PHE A 215 17.11 -16.79 13.53
N ALA A 216 17.16 -15.90 14.53
CA ALA A 216 16.34 -14.68 14.56
C ALA A 216 16.67 -13.73 13.39
N ALA A 217 17.96 -13.52 13.09
CA ALA A 217 18.38 -12.68 11.97
C ALA A 217 18.00 -13.28 10.60
N SER A 218 18.04 -14.61 10.46
CA SER A 218 17.81 -15.27 9.17
C SER A 218 16.33 -15.58 8.91
N ALA A 219 15.56 -15.93 9.94
CA ALA A 219 14.20 -16.43 9.76
C ALA A 219 13.27 -15.34 9.20
N ASP A 220 13.32 -14.13 9.75
CA ASP A 220 12.48 -13.04 9.25
C ASP A 220 12.94 -12.54 7.89
N ASP A 221 14.26 -12.39 7.69
CA ASP A 221 14.85 -11.90 6.45
C ASP A 221 14.58 -12.86 5.27
N LEU A 222 14.65 -14.18 5.49
CA LEU A 222 14.28 -15.19 4.48
C LEU A 222 12.79 -15.20 4.17
N LEU A 223 11.93 -15.07 5.19
CA LEU A 223 10.48 -14.97 4.99
C LEU A 223 10.14 -13.69 4.22
N GLY A 224 10.73 -12.56 4.59
CA GLY A 224 10.63 -11.28 3.90
C GLY A 224 11.06 -11.39 2.43
N GLU A 225 12.22 -11.97 2.16
CA GLU A 225 12.72 -12.15 0.79
C GLU A 225 11.83 -13.06 -0.04
N SER A 226 11.38 -14.19 0.53
CA SER A 226 10.48 -15.11 -0.18
C SER A 226 9.18 -14.41 -0.58
N ALA A 227 8.69 -13.56 0.31
CA ALA A 227 7.46 -12.81 0.12
C ALA A 227 7.64 -11.68 -0.90
N GLU A 228 8.80 -11.02 -0.91
CA GLU A 228 9.14 -10.03 -1.93
C GLU A 228 9.35 -10.67 -3.32
N LEU A 229 9.99 -11.84 -3.40
CA LEU A 229 10.09 -12.61 -4.64
C LEU A 229 8.70 -12.94 -5.19
N MET A 230 7.77 -13.35 -4.33
CA MET A 230 6.37 -13.56 -4.73
C MET A 230 5.69 -12.26 -5.16
N ALA A 231 5.93 -11.14 -4.48
CA ALA A 231 5.36 -9.84 -4.84
C ALA A 231 5.89 -9.33 -6.20
N LEU A 232 7.18 -9.53 -6.49
CA LEU A 232 7.79 -9.21 -7.78
C LEU A 232 7.28 -10.16 -8.87
N ARG A 233 7.14 -11.46 -8.56
CA ARG A 233 6.54 -12.43 -9.48
C ARG A 233 5.09 -12.08 -9.83
N GLY A 234 4.32 -11.69 -8.82
CA GLY A 234 2.96 -11.18 -8.95
C GLY A 234 2.89 -9.78 -9.57
N SER A 235 4.01 -9.06 -9.66
CA SER A 235 4.13 -7.82 -10.42
C SER A 235 4.54 -8.05 -11.87
N GLY A 236 4.71 -9.31 -12.33
CA GLY A 236 4.97 -9.63 -13.74
C GLY A 236 6.42 -10.00 -14.08
N PHE A 237 7.35 -9.97 -13.11
CA PHE A 237 8.73 -10.40 -13.34
C PHE A 237 8.82 -11.93 -13.51
N SER A 238 9.67 -12.41 -14.41
CA SER A 238 9.81 -13.85 -14.68
C SER A 238 10.69 -14.55 -13.63
N TRP A 239 10.47 -15.86 -13.40
CA TRP A 239 11.33 -16.67 -12.50
C TRP A 239 12.80 -16.65 -12.92
N ARG A 240 13.09 -16.57 -14.22
CA ARG A 240 14.46 -16.46 -14.73
C ARG A 240 15.11 -15.13 -14.37
N GLU A 241 14.35 -14.04 -14.31
CA GLU A 241 14.86 -12.74 -13.87
C GLU A 241 15.07 -12.70 -12.36
N LEU A 242 14.14 -13.29 -11.60
CA LEU A 242 14.25 -13.39 -10.14
C LEU A 242 15.41 -14.29 -9.71
N ALA A 243 15.61 -15.44 -10.37
CA ALA A 243 16.71 -16.37 -10.05
C ALA A 243 18.10 -15.75 -10.24
N LYS A 244 18.26 -14.78 -11.16
CA LYS A 244 19.53 -14.04 -11.33
C LYS A 244 19.91 -13.26 -10.07
N ARG A 245 18.95 -12.89 -9.22
CA ARG A 245 19.19 -12.19 -7.95
C ARG A 245 19.94 -13.07 -6.94
N GLY A 246 19.82 -14.40 -7.05
CA GLY A 246 20.55 -15.36 -6.23
C GLY A 246 22.06 -15.15 -6.24
N LYS A 247 22.64 -14.65 -7.35
CA LYS A 247 24.08 -14.31 -7.44
C LYS A 247 24.52 -13.22 -6.46
N VAL A 248 23.59 -12.37 -6.02
CA VAL A 248 23.85 -11.31 -5.05
C VAL A 248 23.30 -11.70 -3.67
N LEU A 249 22.12 -12.32 -3.63
CA LEU A 249 21.48 -12.71 -2.38
C LEU A 249 22.25 -13.79 -1.61
N ILE A 250 22.82 -14.79 -2.29
CA ILE A 250 23.58 -15.86 -1.61
C ILE A 250 24.82 -15.29 -0.88
N PRO A 251 25.68 -14.47 -1.51
CA PRO A 251 26.77 -13.81 -0.80
C PRO A 251 26.31 -12.93 0.35
N VAL A 252 25.22 -12.15 0.16
CA VAL A 252 24.67 -11.29 1.21
C VAL A 252 24.16 -12.12 2.39
N PHE A 253 23.48 -13.24 2.13
CA PHE A 253 23.01 -14.16 3.17
C PHE A 253 24.19 -14.75 3.96
N ALA A 254 25.26 -15.15 3.27
CA ALA A 254 26.45 -15.65 3.93
C ALA A 254 27.11 -14.58 4.82
N LEU A 255 27.20 -13.34 4.33
CA LEU A 255 27.71 -12.20 5.10
C LEU A 255 26.83 -11.87 6.31
N ALA A 256 25.51 -11.89 6.15
CA ALA A 256 24.55 -11.68 7.23
C ALA A 256 24.65 -12.78 8.30
N THR A 257 24.75 -14.05 7.88
CA THR A 257 24.92 -15.19 8.79
C THR A 257 26.22 -15.07 9.57
N TRP A 258 27.32 -14.72 8.90
CA TRP A 258 28.61 -14.49 9.54
C TRP A 258 28.56 -13.32 10.52
N GLY A 259 27.92 -12.21 10.12
CA GLY A 259 27.69 -11.05 10.97
C GLY A 259 26.93 -11.41 12.24
N ALA A 260 25.78 -12.08 12.12
CA ALA A 260 24.98 -12.53 13.24
C ALA A 260 25.75 -13.47 14.20
N PHE A 261 26.60 -14.34 13.67
CA PHE A 261 27.46 -15.21 14.48
C PHE A 261 28.55 -14.43 15.24
N SER A 262 29.14 -13.40 14.60
CA SER A 262 30.21 -12.58 15.20
C SER A 262 29.76 -11.72 16.39
N VAL A 263 28.44 -11.53 16.56
CA VAL A 263 27.85 -10.69 17.62
C VAL A 263 28.31 -11.15 19.00
N GLU A 264 28.42 -12.45 19.24
CA GLU A 264 28.80 -12.98 20.55
C GLU A 264 30.23 -12.63 20.92
N GLY A 265 31.16 -12.76 19.97
CA GLY A 265 32.55 -12.32 20.16
C GLY A 265 32.65 -10.83 20.47
N LEU A 266 31.83 -10.01 19.81
CA LEU A 266 31.78 -8.56 20.07
C LEU A 266 31.21 -8.22 21.45
N ILE A 267 30.22 -8.98 21.93
CA ILE A 267 29.68 -8.82 23.28
C ILE A 267 30.74 -9.21 24.32
N HIS A 268 31.45 -10.32 24.13
CA HIS A 268 32.53 -10.75 25.02
C HIS A 268 33.70 -9.74 25.08
N GLU A 269 34.02 -9.09 23.97
CA GLU A 269 35.02 -8.01 23.92
C GLU A 269 34.52 -6.67 24.48
N ASN A 270 33.31 -6.62 25.07
CA ASN A 270 32.66 -5.42 25.58
C ASN A 270 32.42 -4.34 24.51
N LYS A 271 32.34 -4.73 23.23
CA LYS A 271 32.05 -3.85 22.08
C LYS A 271 30.55 -3.81 21.80
N LEU A 272 29.76 -3.48 22.82
CA LEU A 272 28.30 -3.60 22.81
C LEU A 272 27.62 -2.82 21.66
N ILE A 273 28.05 -1.58 21.41
CA ILE A 273 27.49 -0.77 20.31
C ILE A 273 27.73 -1.45 18.96
N LEU A 274 28.95 -1.95 18.72
CA LEU A 274 29.30 -2.61 17.47
C LEU A 274 28.55 -3.93 17.33
N ALA A 275 28.40 -4.72 18.40
CA ALA A 275 27.59 -5.93 18.42
C ALA A 275 26.14 -5.65 18.00
N GLY A 276 25.55 -4.57 18.53
CA GLY A 276 24.21 -4.14 18.16
C GLY A 276 24.07 -3.71 16.71
N ILE A 277 25.01 -2.92 16.18
CA ILE A 277 25.04 -2.51 14.77
C ILE A 277 25.14 -3.73 13.86
N VAL A 278 26.09 -4.64 14.15
CA VAL A 278 26.33 -5.83 13.35
C VAL A 278 25.10 -6.74 13.35
N PHE A 279 24.47 -6.97 14.50
CA PHE A 279 23.24 -7.75 14.57
C PHE A 279 22.10 -7.11 13.77
N GLY A 280 21.85 -5.82 13.99
CA GLY A 280 20.77 -5.11 13.32
C GLY A 280 20.93 -5.04 11.80
N LEU A 281 22.16 -4.84 11.28
CA LEU A 281 22.43 -4.90 9.85
C LEU A 281 22.32 -6.32 9.29
N SER A 282 22.76 -7.32 10.04
CA SER A 282 22.67 -8.73 9.62
C SER A 282 21.22 -9.19 9.49
N ALA A 283 20.32 -8.70 10.34
CA ALA A 283 18.91 -9.09 10.33
C ALA A 283 18.08 -8.50 9.18
N VAL A 284 18.60 -7.49 8.47
CA VAL A 284 17.89 -6.79 7.37
C VAL A 284 18.70 -6.78 6.08
N ALA A 285 19.72 -7.64 5.99
CA ALA A 285 20.71 -7.52 4.93
C ALA A 285 20.14 -7.94 3.57
N LEU A 286 19.35 -9.02 3.51
CA LEU A 286 18.74 -9.48 2.27
C LEU A 286 17.64 -8.54 1.82
N SER A 287 16.70 -8.22 2.70
CA SER A 287 15.59 -7.32 2.41
C SER A 287 16.06 -5.94 1.93
N LEU A 288 17.07 -5.33 2.58
CA LEU A 288 17.65 -4.06 2.15
C LEU A 288 18.29 -4.18 0.76
N THR A 289 19.03 -5.27 0.53
CA THR A 289 19.63 -5.55 -0.77
C THR A 289 18.56 -5.67 -1.85
N THR A 290 17.46 -6.32 -1.54
CA THR A 290 16.33 -6.52 -2.45
C THR A 290 15.61 -5.22 -2.77
N ALA A 291 15.32 -4.40 -1.76
CA ALA A 291 14.72 -3.09 -1.93
C ALA A 291 15.60 -2.16 -2.78
N ILE A 292 16.93 -2.29 -2.69
CA ILE A 292 17.85 -1.55 -3.57
C ILE A 292 17.80 -2.12 -5.00
N GLN A 293 17.81 -3.44 -5.17
CA GLN A 293 17.77 -4.09 -6.47
C GLN A 293 16.50 -3.77 -7.26
N SER A 294 15.34 -3.69 -6.60
CA SER A 294 14.08 -3.37 -7.25
C SER A 294 14.10 -1.98 -7.89
N ILE A 295 14.72 -0.98 -7.26
CA ILE A 295 14.88 0.37 -7.84
C ILE A 295 15.62 0.29 -9.17
N PHE A 296 16.67 -0.54 -9.27
CA PHE A 296 17.41 -0.73 -10.52
C PHE A 296 16.61 -1.50 -11.57
N MET A 297 15.80 -2.49 -11.16
CA MET A 297 14.87 -3.20 -12.06
C MET A 297 13.84 -2.23 -12.65
N TYR A 298 13.23 -1.38 -11.81
CA TYR A 298 12.31 -0.34 -12.26
C TYR A 298 13.03 0.66 -13.18
N LYS A 299 14.24 1.12 -12.85
CA LYS A 299 15.04 2.00 -13.72
C LYS A 299 15.25 1.42 -15.12
N LYS A 300 15.51 0.12 -15.22
CA LYS A 300 15.61 -0.58 -16.51
C LYS A 300 14.29 -0.50 -17.27
N ASN A 301 13.17 -0.80 -16.61
CA ASN A 301 11.83 -0.73 -17.21
C ASN A 301 11.42 0.69 -17.62
N ALA A 302 11.72 1.71 -16.81
CA ALA A 302 11.52 3.13 -17.15
C ALA A 302 12.30 3.54 -18.41
N THR A 303 13.52 3.02 -18.57
CA THR A 303 14.34 3.27 -19.76
C THR A 303 13.71 2.64 -21.01
N ILE A 304 13.11 1.45 -20.88
CA ILE A 304 12.38 0.78 -21.97
C ILE A 304 11.13 1.60 -22.33
N LEU A 305 10.33 2.00 -21.34
CA LEU A 305 9.13 2.83 -21.56
C LEU A 305 9.44 4.16 -22.25
N ALA A 306 10.55 4.81 -21.88
CA ALA A 306 10.99 6.04 -22.53
C ALA A 306 11.40 5.81 -24.00
N LYS A 307 12.04 4.67 -24.31
CA LYS A 307 12.37 4.29 -25.70
C LYS A 307 11.14 3.96 -26.53
N GLU A 308 10.13 3.35 -25.92
CA GLU A 308 8.84 3.04 -26.56
C GLU A 308 7.92 4.27 -26.71
N GLY A 309 8.34 5.46 -26.25
CA GLY A 309 7.53 6.69 -26.31
C GLY A 309 6.36 6.72 -25.33
N LYS A 310 6.26 5.75 -24.41
CA LYS A 310 5.19 5.62 -23.40
C LYS A 310 5.44 6.49 -22.15
N MET A 311 6.63 7.07 -22.05
CA MET A 311 7.02 8.01 -21.01
C MET A 311 7.81 9.16 -21.64
N PRO A 312 7.67 10.41 -21.18
CA PRO A 312 8.48 11.52 -21.67
C PRO A 312 9.96 11.18 -21.60
N THR A 313 10.70 11.48 -22.67
CA THR A 313 12.15 11.30 -22.73
C THR A 313 12.79 12.15 -21.65
N ALA A 314 13.28 11.52 -20.60
CA ALA A 314 13.75 12.20 -19.40
C ALA A 314 15.24 11.93 -19.17
N THR A 315 15.91 12.88 -18.53
CA THR A 315 17.33 12.70 -18.13
C THR A 315 17.49 11.48 -17.22
N LYS A 316 18.71 10.92 -17.15
CA LYS A 316 19.00 9.78 -16.25
C LYS A 316 18.55 10.02 -14.81
N LYS A 317 18.67 11.26 -14.31
CA LYS A 317 18.24 11.69 -12.97
C LYS A 317 16.71 11.64 -12.83
N ALA A 318 15.97 12.07 -13.84
CA ALA A 318 14.52 12.03 -13.84
C ALA A 318 13.98 10.59 -13.91
N LEU A 319 14.57 9.72 -14.74
CA LEU A 319 14.21 8.30 -14.77
C LEU A 319 14.47 7.61 -13.43
N PHE A 320 15.59 7.92 -12.77
CA PHE A 320 15.88 7.39 -11.45
C PHE A 320 14.85 7.85 -10.41
N LYS A 321 14.50 9.15 -10.39
CA LYS A 321 13.47 9.71 -9.50
C LYS A 321 12.11 9.03 -9.71
N ILE A 322 11.70 8.81 -10.94
CA ILE A 322 10.44 8.16 -11.28
C ILE A 322 10.46 6.68 -10.84
N SER A 323 11.58 5.99 -11.03
CA SER A 323 11.73 4.59 -10.60
C SER A 323 11.66 4.44 -9.09
N PHE A 324 12.28 5.36 -8.37
CA PHE A 324 12.17 5.47 -6.92
C PHE A 324 10.70 5.66 -6.53
N ILE A 325 10.01 6.67 -7.07
CA ILE A 325 8.59 6.93 -6.77
C ILE A 325 7.71 5.72 -7.09
N GLN A 326 7.97 5.02 -8.20
CA GLN A 326 7.23 3.81 -8.59
C GLN A 326 7.40 2.72 -7.54
N ASP A 327 8.62 2.50 -7.06
CA ASP A 327 8.89 1.48 -6.06
C ASP A 327 8.18 1.78 -4.73
N PHE A 328 8.21 3.05 -4.30
CA PHE A 328 7.54 3.52 -3.08
C PHE A 328 6.05 3.83 -3.25
N THR A 329 5.44 3.49 -4.40
CA THR A 329 3.97 3.41 -4.46
C THR A 329 3.43 2.34 -3.52
N ASN A 330 4.26 1.35 -3.16
CA ASN A 330 3.93 0.34 -2.19
C ASN A 330 4.31 0.80 -0.76
N PRO A 331 3.32 1.04 0.13
CA PRO A 331 3.60 1.45 1.50
C PRO A 331 4.43 0.43 2.29
N ALA A 332 4.30 -0.87 1.97
CA ALA A 332 5.11 -1.90 2.62
C ALA A 332 6.60 -1.68 2.31
N ARG A 333 6.96 -1.42 1.05
CA ARG A 333 8.37 -1.17 0.64
C ARG A 333 8.97 0.07 1.30
N LEU A 334 8.16 1.12 1.47
CA LEU A 334 8.58 2.29 2.24
C LEU A 334 8.90 1.92 3.68
N GLY A 335 8.01 1.15 4.32
CA GLY A 335 8.22 0.73 5.70
C GLY A 335 9.36 -0.28 5.86
N LEU A 336 9.61 -1.14 4.86
CA LEU A 336 10.79 -2.01 4.81
C LEU A 336 12.08 -1.19 4.88
N ILE A 337 12.22 -0.17 4.03
CA ILE A 337 13.43 0.69 4.06
C ILE A 337 13.56 1.49 5.35
N ILE A 338 12.48 2.07 5.86
CA ILE A 338 12.51 2.78 7.14
C ILE A 338 12.92 1.83 8.27
N GLY A 339 12.34 0.63 8.30
CA GLY A 339 12.63 -0.36 9.33
C GLY A 339 14.04 -0.95 9.22
N ALA A 340 14.57 -1.16 8.01
CA ALA A 340 15.97 -1.54 7.79
C ALA A 340 16.95 -0.47 8.32
N LEU A 341 16.62 0.82 8.18
CA LEU A 341 17.42 1.91 8.77
C LEU A 341 17.30 1.97 10.31
N MET A 342 16.20 1.48 10.87
CA MET A 342 15.97 1.42 12.32
C MET A 342 16.57 0.18 12.98
N ALA A 343 16.76 -0.92 12.26
CA ALA A 343 17.24 -2.18 12.82
C ALA A 343 18.61 -2.09 13.53
N PRO A 344 19.63 -1.34 13.02
CA PRO A 344 20.87 -1.11 13.76
C PRO A 344 20.66 -0.38 15.08
N LEU A 345 19.74 0.58 15.14
CA LEU A 345 19.41 1.30 16.38
C LEU A 345 18.76 0.37 17.40
N MET A 346 17.83 -0.48 16.95
CA MET A 346 17.21 -1.50 17.80
C MET A 346 18.23 -2.52 18.33
N GLY A 347 19.20 -2.92 17.49
CA GLY A 347 20.32 -3.76 17.90
C GLY A 347 21.22 -3.11 18.94
N ILE A 348 21.57 -1.82 18.77
CA ILE A 348 22.34 -1.06 19.77
C ILE A 348 21.59 -1.04 21.11
N ILE A 349 20.29 -0.74 21.10
CA ILE A 349 19.46 -0.70 22.31
C ILE A 349 19.45 -2.07 23.01
N GLY A 350 19.21 -3.15 22.27
CA GLY A 350 19.21 -4.51 22.82
C GLY A 350 20.55 -4.90 23.45
N SER A 351 21.65 -4.53 22.79
CA SER A 351 23.01 -4.81 23.27
C SER A 351 23.37 -4.01 24.53
N LEU A 352 23.06 -2.71 24.56
CA LEU A 352 23.31 -1.85 25.72
C LEU A 352 22.49 -2.24 26.95
N LEU A 353 21.29 -2.78 26.74
CA LEU A 353 20.43 -3.28 27.81
C LEU A 353 20.81 -4.69 28.28
N GLY A 354 21.79 -5.35 27.66
CA GLY A 354 22.24 -6.69 28.03
C GLY A 354 21.18 -7.78 27.81
N VAL A 355 20.27 -7.57 26.85
CA VAL A 355 19.12 -8.49 26.61
C VAL A 355 19.27 -9.30 25.32
N MET A 356 20.45 -9.30 24.72
CA MET A 356 20.76 -10.01 23.47
C MET A 356 20.77 -11.54 23.61
N ASP A 357 20.64 -12.06 24.82
CA ASP A 357 20.53 -13.51 25.07
C ASP A 357 19.06 -13.97 25.15
N ASN A 358 18.13 -13.02 25.07
CA ASN A 358 16.70 -13.32 25.06
C ASN A 358 16.18 -13.41 23.62
N GLY A 359 15.85 -14.64 23.19
CA GLY A 359 15.31 -14.88 21.85
C GLY A 359 14.05 -14.09 21.46
N TRP A 360 13.22 -13.64 22.42
CA TRP A 360 12.11 -12.73 22.12
C TRP A 360 12.58 -11.34 21.71
N VAL A 361 13.62 -10.84 22.37
CA VAL A 361 14.25 -9.57 22.04
C VAL A 361 14.97 -9.68 20.70
N LEU A 362 15.72 -10.77 20.49
CA LEU A 362 16.38 -11.06 19.22
C LEU A 362 15.38 -11.12 18.06
N ALA A 363 14.26 -11.83 18.23
CA ALA A 363 13.20 -11.89 17.23
C ALA A 363 12.57 -10.52 16.98
N THR A 364 12.34 -9.72 18.03
CA THR A 364 11.77 -8.37 17.89
C THR A 364 12.70 -7.45 17.11
N ILE A 365 14.00 -7.45 17.45
CA ILE A 365 15.02 -6.67 16.74
C ILE A 365 15.15 -7.18 15.31
N GLY A 366 15.19 -8.50 15.12
CA GLY A 366 15.30 -9.14 13.82
C GLY A 366 14.12 -8.82 12.90
N SER A 367 12.92 -8.66 13.45
CA SER A 367 11.72 -8.28 12.71
C SER A 367 11.38 -6.80 12.71
N THR A 368 12.31 -5.92 13.11
CA THR A 368 12.10 -4.47 13.14
C THR A 368 11.56 -3.96 11.80
N GLU A 369 12.16 -4.43 10.72
CA GLU A 369 11.76 -4.09 9.36
C GLU A 369 10.30 -4.42 9.07
N SER A 370 9.94 -5.67 9.31
CA SER A 370 8.61 -6.20 9.04
C SER A 370 7.53 -5.56 9.89
N ILE A 371 7.85 -5.25 11.15
CA ILE A 371 6.96 -4.51 12.06
C ILE A 371 6.70 -3.11 11.50
N VAL A 372 7.76 -2.38 11.13
CA VAL A 372 7.64 -1.02 10.56
C VAL A 372 6.89 -1.05 9.23
N ALA A 373 7.12 -2.06 8.38
CA ALA A 373 6.37 -2.27 7.15
C ALA A 373 4.87 -2.47 7.41
N GLY A 374 4.50 -3.33 8.36
CA GLY A 374 3.12 -3.56 8.75
C GLY A 374 2.43 -2.29 9.27
N VAL A 375 3.09 -1.55 10.16
CA VAL A 375 2.60 -0.26 10.67
C VAL A 375 2.43 0.76 9.54
N THR A 376 3.37 0.81 8.59
CA THR A 376 3.32 1.72 7.45
C THR A 376 2.13 1.43 6.54
N VAL A 377 1.83 0.14 6.29
CA VAL A 377 0.66 -0.27 5.49
C VAL A 377 -0.66 0.13 6.16
N ILE A 378 -0.80 -0.12 7.46
CA ILE A 378 -2.00 0.27 8.24
C ILE A 378 -2.14 1.80 8.24
N SER A 379 -1.02 2.51 8.41
CA SER A 379 -0.98 3.97 8.44
C SER A 379 -1.30 4.59 7.08
N ALA A 380 -0.94 3.94 5.96
CA ALA A 380 -1.17 4.47 4.61
C ALA A 380 -2.66 4.74 4.31
N GLY A 381 -3.55 3.85 4.75
CA GLY A 381 -5.00 4.06 4.62
C GLY A 381 -5.50 5.30 5.38
N HIS A 382 -5.03 5.47 6.62
CA HIS A 382 -5.35 6.62 7.46
C HIS A 382 -4.76 7.92 6.89
N ILE A 383 -3.54 7.88 6.37
CA ILE A 383 -2.87 9.02 5.74
C ILE A 383 -3.63 9.47 4.49
N ASN A 384 -4.17 8.53 3.69
CA ASN A 384 -4.95 8.89 2.51
C ASN A 384 -6.22 9.67 2.89
N GLU A 385 -6.97 9.16 3.86
CA GLU A 385 -8.18 9.81 4.39
C GLU A 385 -7.86 11.19 4.98
N TRP A 386 -6.77 11.28 5.76
CA TRP A 386 -6.30 12.54 6.32
C TRP A 386 -5.89 13.56 5.24
N ARG A 387 -5.15 13.13 4.20
CA ARG A 387 -4.74 14.01 3.09
C ARG A 387 -5.95 14.56 2.34
N PHE A 388 -6.95 13.71 2.09
CA PHE A 388 -8.20 14.12 1.47
C PHE A 388 -8.93 15.16 2.31
N ARG A 389 -9.16 14.89 3.60
CA ARG A 389 -9.82 15.83 4.52
C ARG A 389 -9.06 17.15 4.64
N LYS A 390 -7.73 17.10 4.71
CA LYS A 390 -6.87 18.29 4.74
C LYS A 390 -6.99 19.11 3.45
N LYS A 391 -7.05 18.44 2.29
CA LYS A 391 -7.22 19.12 0.99
C LYS A 391 -8.57 19.83 0.90
N ILE A 392 -9.67 19.17 1.29
CA ILE A 392 -10.99 19.81 1.32
C ILE A 392 -10.98 21.00 2.27
N LYS A 393 -10.51 20.84 3.50
CA LYS A 393 -10.42 21.95 4.47
C LYS A 393 -9.64 23.14 3.92
N LYS A 394 -8.53 22.89 3.21
CA LYS A 394 -7.75 23.97 2.57
C LYS A 394 -8.52 24.69 1.45
N MET A 395 -9.35 23.95 0.69
CA MET A 395 -10.22 24.50 -0.34
C MET A 395 -11.42 25.25 0.24
N MET A 396 -11.81 24.94 1.47
CA MET A 396 -12.83 25.67 2.23
C MET A 396 -12.30 26.95 2.88
N THR A 397 -11.01 27.01 3.22
CA THR A 397 -10.40 28.23 3.80
C THR A 397 -9.94 29.26 2.77
N ARG A 398 -10.08 28.94 1.47
CA ARG A 398 -9.75 29.82 0.34
C ARG A 398 -11.05 30.28 -0.28
#